data_AF-A0AAU9QAK1-F1
#
_entry.id   AF-A0AAU9QAK1-F1
#
_cell.length_a   1.000
_cell.length_b   1.000
_cell.length_c   1.000
_cell.angle_alpha   90.00
_cell.angle_beta   90.00
_cell.angle_gamma   90.00
#
_symmetry.space_group_name_H-M   'P 1'
#
loop_
_entity.id
_entity.type
_entity.pdbx_description
1 polymer ?
#
loop_
_entity_poly.entity_id
_entity_poly.type
_entity_poly.pdbx_seq_one_letter_code
_entity_poly.pdbx_strand_id
1 'polypeptide(L)'
;MENYLNTTIQHMNEFGFEFRDTFHSSQNYDDFYTNDNSYNGKRHFDITWVETNGFPQVNANKRYNIPTLKCVAYDAYKIEMPNRYKLLDREDVVIHETVHFLQWNTSEMDSNYIHYDGKNYREYIGQRSEMEAHLVQISYILSSMKQHFIENVNEELRAYFTNTIGELKLKMEQEKALTMLLKAKEVGLI
;
A
#
# COMPACT_ATOMS: atom_id res chain seq x y z
N MET A 1 1.70 -19.21 -1.31
CA MET A 1 1.17 -17.88 -1.03
C MET A 1 2.36 -17.06 -0.64
N GLU A 2 2.88 -16.24 -1.56
CA GLU A 2 3.88 -15.25 -1.16
C GLU A 2 3.24 -14.42 -0.05
N ASN A 3 3.99 -14.23 1.04
CA ASN A 3 3.45 -13.54 2.20
C ASN A 3 3.52 -12.03 1.91
N TYR A 4 2.55 -11.51 1.13
CA TYR A 4 2.49 -10.10 0.73
C TYR A 4 2.61 -9.17 1.95
N LEU A 5 2.01 -9.53 3.10
CA LEU A 5 2.19 -8.78 4.34
C LEU A 5 3.67 -8.65 4.73
N ASN A 6 4.41 -9.76 4.77
CA ASN A 6 5.83 -9.70 5.10
C ASN A 6 6.66 -8.92 4.06
N THR A 7 6.36 -9.08 2.78
CA THR A 7 7.02 -8.34 1.69
C THR A 7 6.77 -6.83 1.83
N THR A 8 5.51 -6.44 2.05
CA THR A 8 5.13 -5.05 2.28
C THR A 8 5.77 -4.49 3.55
N ILE A 9 5.76 -5.24 4.66
CA ILE A 9 6.42 -4.85 5.91
C ILE A 9 7.92 -4.63 5.71
N GLN A 10 8.58 -5.51 4.96
CA GLN A 10 10.01 -5.34 4.65
C GLN A 10 10.26 -4.00 3.94
N HIS A 11 9.52 -3.72 2.86
CA HIS A 11 9.72 -2.49 2.11
C HIS A 11 9.29 -1.23 2.89
N MET A 12 8.21 -1.27 3.67
CA MET A 12 7.83 -0.16 4.56
C MET A 12 8.93 0.14 5.58
N ASN A 13 9.54 -0.90 6.18
CA ASN A 13 10.67 -0.74 7.09
C ASN A 13 11.89 -0.12 6.42
N GLU A 14 12.16 -0.43 5.15
CA GLU A 14 13.27 0.17 4.40
C GLU A 14 13.13 1.70 4.24
N PHE A 15 11.92 2.23 4.29
CA PHE A 15 11.65 3.68 4.30
C PHE A 15 11.49 4.27 5.71
N GLY A 16 11.45 3.43 6.75
CA GLY A 16 11.11 3.85 8.11
C GLY A 16 9.65 4.34 8.25
N PHE A 17 8.73 3.84 7.41
CA PHE A 17 7.31 4.16 7.53
C PHE A 17 6.68 3.52 8.76
N GLU A 18 5.75 4.25 9.37
CA GLU A 18 5.09 3.84 10.60
C GLU A 18 3.97 2.82 10.30
N PHE A 19 3.99 1.70 11.02
CA PHE A 19 2.90 0.73 11.01
C PHE A 19 1.83 1.13 12.01
N ARG A 20 0.58 0.82 11.69
CA ARG A 20 -0.50 0.99 12.66
C ARG A 20 -0.27 0.15 13.92
N ASP A 21 -0.51 0.78 15.06
CA ASP A 21 -0.38 0.15 16.38
C ASP A 21 -1.38 -1.00 16.59
N THR A 22 -2.46 -1.03 15.81
CA THR A 22 -3.50 -2.06 15.84
C THR A 22 -3.04 -3.38 15.22
N PHE A 23 -1.94 -3.37 14.46
CA PHE A 23 -1.33 -4.55 13.87
C PHE A 23 -0.07 -4.97 14.64
N HIS A 24 -0.20 -5.98 15.50
CA HIS A 24 0.92 -6.53 16.27
C HIS A 24 1.01 -8.06 16.14
N SER A 25 2.20 -8.63 16.39
CA SER A 25 2.41 -10.08 16.30
C SER A 25 1.78 -10.84 17.47
N SER A 26 1.72 -10.22 18.65
CA SER A 26 1.16 -10.80 19.88
C SER A 26 -0.22 -10.30 20.27
N GLN A 27 -0.71 -9.23 19.62
CA GLN A 27 -2.02 -8.64 19.88
C GLN A 27 -2.74 -8.40 18.57
N ASN A 28 -4.02 -8.74 18.53
CA ASN A 28 -4.86 -8.50 17.37
C ASN A 28 -5.99 -7.57 17.76
N TYR A 29 -5.97 -6.36 17.19
CA TYR A 29 -7.03 -5.37 17.36
C TYR A 29 -7.93 -5.29 16.12
N ASP A 30 -7.77 -6.19 15.14
CA ASP A 30 -8.49 -6.21 13.86
C ASP A 30 -9.60 -7.27 13.80
N ASP A 31 -10.09 -7.72 14.95
CA ASP A 31 -11.03 -8.84 15.01
C ASP A 31 -12.17 -8.65 16.00
N PHE A 32 -12.30 -7.49 16.65
CA PHE A 32 -13.31 -7.30 17.69
C PHE A 32 -14.71 -7.76 17.28
N TYR A 33 -15.16 -7.42 16.08
CA TYR A 33 -16.51 -7.75 15.62
C TYR A 33 -16.62 -9.16 15.06
N THR A 34 -15.53 -9.73 14.53
CA THR A 34 -15.47 -11.11 14.05
C THR A 34 -15.14 -12.13 15.15
N ASN A 35 -14.69 -11.67 16.31
CA ASN A 35 -14.28 -12.46 17.47
C ASN A 35 -15.18 -12.16 18.68
N ASP A 36 -16.50 -12.16 18.47
CA ASP A 36 -17.52 -12.09 19.53
C ASP A 36 -17.38 -10.90 20.50
N ASN A 37 -17.00 -9.72 20.00
CA ASN A 37 -16.72 -8.51 20.78
C ASN A 37 -15.53 -8.67 21.75
N SER A 38 -14.50 -9.39 21.32
CA SER A 38 -13.25 -9.58 22.06
C SER A 38 -12.03 -9.49 21.15
N TYR A 39 -10.85 -9.24 21.73
CA TYR A 39 -9.59 -9.12 20.98
C TYR A 39 -8.74 -10.39 21.06
N ASN A 40 -7.73 -10.48 20.18
CA ASN A 40 -6.70 -11.53 20.17
C ASN A 40 -7.17 -12.90 19.67
N GLY A 41 -8.26 -12.95 18.92
CA GLY A 41 -8.59 -14.04 18.03
C GLY A 41 -7.77 -14.01 16.74
N LYS A 42 -8.24 -14.74 15.72
CA LYS A 42 -7.53 -14.88 14.45
C LYS A 42 -7.57 -13.55 13.67
N ARG A 43 -6.44 -13.15 13.10
CA ARG A 43 -6.42 -12.04 12.13
C ARG A 43 -7.07 -12.45 10.82
N HIS A 44 -8.08 -11.70 10.41
CA HIS A 44 -8.78 -11.86 9.14
C HIS A 44 -8.27 -10.81 8.15
N PHE A 45 -7.24 -11.18 7.38
CA PHE A 45 -6.74 -10.42 6.24
C PHE A 45 -6.73 -11.35 5.04
N ASP A 46 -7.43 -10.99 3.96
CA ASP A 46 -7.57 -11.84 2.78
C ASP A 46 -7.38 -11.07 1.47
N ILE A 47 -6.81 -11.74 0.48
CA ILE A 47 -6.62 -11.23 -0.87
C ILE A 47 -7.30 -12.21 -1.83
N THR A 48 -8.37 -11.76 -2.47
CA THR A 48 -9.16 -12.58 -3.39
C THR A 48 -9.05 -12.04 -4.80
N TRP A 49 -8.90 -12.95 -5.76
CA TRP A 49 -8.84 -12.59 -7.16
C TRP A 49 -10.21 -12.78 -7.82
N VAL A 50 -10.69 -11.74 -8.51
CA VAL A 50 -12.05 -11.67 -9.05
C VAL A 50 -12.07 -11.33 -10.54
N GLU A 51 -13.02 -11.90 -11.27
CA GLU A 51 -13.28 -11.59 -12.68
C GLU A 51 -13.99 -10.24 -12.81
N THR A 52 -13.23 -9.16 -13.01
CA THR A 52 -13.78 -7.81 -13.17
C THR A 52 -12.90 -6.92 -14.04
N ASN A 53 -13.53 -5.96 -14.71
CA ASN A 53 -12.85 -4.87 -15.42
C ASN A 53 -12.65 -3.61 -14.54
N GLY A 54 -13.15 -3.63 -13.30
CA GLY A 54 -13.01 -2.51 -12.35
C GLY A 54 -11.62 -2.41 -11.71
N PHE A 55 -11.40 -1.39 -10.88
CA PHE A 55 -10.19 -1.23 -10.06
C PHE A 55 -10.16 -2.21 -8.88
N PRO A 56 -9.00 -2.39 -8.21
CA PRO A 56 -8.96 -3.04 -6.90
C PRO A 56 -10.01 -2.44 -5.96
N GLN A 57 -10.59 -3.29 -5.12
CA GLN A 57 -11.52 -2.84 -4.09
C GLN A 57 -11.07 -3.34 -2.74
N VAL A 58 -11.05 -2.44 -1.77
CA VAL A 58 -10.78 -2.74 -0.38
C VAL A 58 -12.11 -2.70 0.38
N ASN A 59 -12.38 -3.76 1.14
CA ASN A 59 -13.53 -3.84 2.03
C ASN A 59 -13.08 -4.31 3.41
N ALA A 60 -13.75 -3.83 4.45
CA ALA A 60 -13.62 -4.35 5.80
C ALA A 60 -15.03 -4.57 6.35
N ASN A 61 -15.22 -5.59 7.18
CA ASN A 61 -16.49 -5.80 7.89
C ASN A 61 -16.82 -4.57 8.74
N LYS A 62 -15.82 -4.02 9.43
CA LYS A 62 -15.98 -2.77 10.18
C LYS A 62 -14.67 -2.02 10.34
N ARG A 63 -14.71 -0.70 10.12
CA ARG A 63 -13.66 0.24 10.50
C ARG A 63 -13.99 0.88 11.85
N TYR A 64 -13.04 0.93 12.77
CA TYR A 64 -13.27 1.48 14.11
C TYR A 64 -11.98 2.00 14.74
N ASN A 65 -12.10 2.96 15.66
CA ASN A 65 -10.95 3.50 16.39
C ASN A 65 -10.66 2.66 17.64
N ILE A 66 -9.38 2.53 17.94
CA ILE A 66 -8.89 2.10 19.26
C ILE A 66 -8.36 3.34 19.99
N PRO A 67 -9.14 4.00 20.86
CA PRO A 67 -8.78 5.31 21.40
C PRO A 67 -7.45 5.34 22.15
N THR A 68 -7.10 4.25 22.84
CA THR A 68 -5.83 4.11 23.57
C THR A 68 -4.60 4.09 22.65
N LEU A 69 -4.77 3.66 21.40
CA LEU A 69 -3.72 3.61 20.39
C LEU A 69 -3.77 4.79 19.41
N LYS A 70 -4.85 5.60 19.44
CA LYS A 70 -5.10 6.71 18.50
C LYS A 70 -5.02 6.29 17.02
N CYS A 71 -5.27 5.02 16.73
CA CYS A 71 -5.16 4.44 15.40
C CYS A 71 -6.45 3.71 15.02
N VAL A 72 -6.71 3.64 13.71
CA VAL A 72 -7.81 2.88 13.13
C VAL A 72 -7.47 1.37 13.11
N ALA A 73 -8.46 0.55 13.40
CA ALA A 73 -8.46 -0.90 13.19
C ALA A 73 -9.45 -1.28 12.08
N TYR A 74 -9.16 -2.40 11.41
CA TYR A 74 -9.96 -2.89 10.30
C TYR A 74 -10.36 -4.35 10.54
N ASP A 75 -11.63 -4.56 10.91
CA ASP A 75 -12.18 -5.90 11.11
C ASP A 75 -12.39 -6.62 9.78
N ALA A 76 -11.83 -7.82 9.64
CA ALA A 76 -11.93 -8.67 8.45
C ALA A 76 -11.63 -7.93 7.13
N TYR A 77 -10.41 -7.40 7.03
CA TYR A 77 -9.96 -6.66 5.86
C TYR A 77 -9.77 -7.57 4.66
N LYS A 78 -10.33 -7.18 3.51
CA LYS A 78 -10.33 -7.93 2.28
C LYS A 78 -9.93 -7.04 1.11
N ILE A 79 -8.98 -7.52 0.33
CA ILE A 79 -8.55 -6.91 -0.93
C ILE A 79 -9.12 -7.76 -2.07
N GLU A 80 -9.95 -7.16 -2.91
CA GLU A 80 -10.48 -7.77 -4.13
C GLU A 80 -9.68 -7.28 -5.33
N MET A 81 -8.92 -8.19 -5.92
CA MET A 81 -7.97 -7.92 -6.99
C MET A 81 -8.51 -8.41 -8.33
N PRO A 82 -8.57 -7.56 -9.36
CA PRO A 82 -8.93 -8.00 -10.70
C PRO A 82 -7.97 -9.06 -11.26
N ASN A 83 -8.50 -10.16 -11.80
CA ASN A 83 -7.71 -11.27 -12.36
C ASN A 83 -6.74 -10.83 -13.48
N ARG A 84 -7.06 -9.75 -14.20
CA ARG A 84 -6.15 -9.19 -15.21
C ARG A 84 -4.77 -8.83 -14.66
N TYR A 85 -4.66 -8.39 -13.41
CA TYR A 85 -3.34 -8.06 -12.83
C TYR A 85 -2.52 -9.32 -12.62
N LYS A 86 -3.15 -10.41 -12.19
CA LYS A 86 -2.49 -11.72 -12.10
C LYS A 86 -2.02 -12.24 -13.46
N LEU A 87 -2.83 -12.05 -14.51
CA LEU A 87 -2.48 -12.46 -15.88
C LEU A 87 -1.34 -11.63 -16.48
N LEU A 88 -1.13 -10.42 -15.99
CA LEU A 88 -0.07 -9.50 -16.41
C LEU A 88 1.15 -9.54 -15.47
N ASP A 89 1.18 -10.47 -14.52
CA ASP A 89 2.19 -10.56 -13.46
C ASP A 89 2.37 -9.24 -12.67
N ARG A 90 1.27 -8.48 -12.51
CA ARG A 90 1.20 -7.17 -11.82
C ARG A 90 0.79 -7.30 -10.36
N GLU A 91 1.48 -8.16 -9.63
CA GLU A 91 1.24 -8.38 -8.19
C GLU A 91 1.68 -7.18 -7.33
N ASP A 92 2.45 -6.24 -7.89
CA ASP A 92 2.80 -4.97 -7.24
C ASP A 92 1.57 -4.17 -6.76
N VAL A 93 0.43 -4.33 -7.43
CA VAL A 93 -0.82 -3.68 -7.02
C VAL A 93 -1.32 -4.26 -5.69
N VAL A 94 -1.08 -5.54 -5.40
CA VAL A 94 -1.38 -6.14 -4.08
C VAL A 94 -0.53 -5.51 -2.99
N ILE A 95 0.74 -5.23 -3.30
CA ILE A 95 1.66 -4.57 -2.36
C ILE A 95 1.15 -3.18 -2.00
N HIS A 96 0.70 -2.40 -2.98
CA HIS A 96 0.09 -1.08 -2.79
C HIS A 96 -1.11 -1.15 -1.82
N GLU A 97 -2.10 -2.01 -2.11
CA GLU A 97 -3.28 -2.16 -1.24
C GLU A 97 -2.93 -2.68 0.17
N THR A 98 -1.90 -3.52 0.28
CA THR A 98 -1.41 -4.01 1.56
C THR A 98 -0.76 -2.90 2.40
N VAL A 99 -0.20 -1.86 1.77
CA VAL A 99 0.30 -0.69 2.51
C VAL A 99 -0.85 0.05 3.18
N HIS A 100 -1.96 0.28 2.47
CA HIS A 100 -3.15 0.93 3.06
C HIS A 100 -3.70 0.16 4.25
N PHE A 101 -3.63 -1.17 4.21
CA PHE A 101 -3.94 -1.97 5.38
C PHE A 101 -2.99 -1.71 6.54
N LEU A 102 -1.68 -1.57 6.31
CA LEU A 102 -0.64 -1.51 7.35
C LEU A 102 -0.37 -0.11 7.89
N GLN A 103 -0.72 0.94 7.16
CA GLN A 103 -0.43 2.33 7.50
C GLN A 103 -1.05 2.77 8.82
N TRP A 104 -0.26 3.47 9.63
CA TRP A 104 -0.78 4.18 10.79
C TRP A 104 -1.65 5.35 10.32
N ASN A 105 -2.96 5.29 10.54
CA ASN A 105 -3.89 6.39 10.27
C ASN A 105 -4.78 6.67 11.48
N THR A 106 -5.09 7.94 11.70
CA THR A 106 -6.20 8.34 12.57
C THR A 106 -7.51 8.38 11.78
N SER A 107 -8.66 8.33 12.47
CA SER A 107 -9.96 8.54 11.79
C SER A 107 -10.07 9.88 11.07
N GLU A 108 -9.39 10.91 11.57
CA GLU A 108 -9.39 12.24 10.95
C GLU A 108 -8.64 12.21 9.62
N MET A 109 -7.47 11.57 9.57
CA MET A 109 -6.70 11.38 8.34
C MET A 109 -7.52 10.63 7.29
N ASP A 110 -8.15 9.53 7.71
CA ASP A 110 -9.03 8.72 6.87
C ASP A 110 -10.26 9.48 6.37
N SER A 111 -10.80 10.41 7.15
CA SER A 111 -11.98 11.21 6.77
C SER A 111 -11.64 12.36 5.81
N ASN A 112 -10.39 12.83 5.85
CA ASN A 112 -9.87 13.89 4.99
C ASN A 112 -9.16 13.33 3.74
N TYR A 113 -9.26 12.02 3.50
CA TYR A 113 -8.66 11.37 2.34
C TYR A 113 -9.20 11.97 1.04
N ILE A 114 -8.28 12.34 0.15
CA ILE A 114 -8.61 12.93 -1.13
C ILE A 114 -8.77 11.79 -2.13
N HIS A 115 -9.98 11.60 -2.65
CA HIS A 115 -10.24 10.61 -3.69
C HIS A 115 -9.82 11.12 -5.07
N TYR A 116 -9.30 10.22 -5.90
CA TYR A 116 -8.97 10.53 -7.29
C TYR A 116 -10.26 10.76 -8.10
N ASP A 117 -10.32 11.90 -8.81
CA ASP A 117 -11.49 12.31 -9.61
C ASP A 117 -11.23 12.31 -11.13
N GLY A 118 -10.06 11.82 -11.56
CA GLY A 118 -9.62 11.88 -12.94
C GLY A 118 -8.72 13.07 -13.27
N LYS A 119 -8.75 14.15 -12.49
CA LYS A 119 -8.08 15.43 -12.76
C LYS A 119 -7.12 15.87 -11.66
N ASN A 120 -7.31 15.39 -10.43
CA ASN A 120 -6.53 15.78 -9.25
C ASN A 120 -5.34 14.85 -8.94
N TYR A 121 -4.75 14.15 -9.93
CA TYR A 121 -3.75 13.10 -9.67
C TYR A 121 -2.56 13.56 -8.80
N ARG A 122 -2.04 14.77 -9.02
CA ARG A 122 -0.92 15.31 -8.21
C ARG A 122 -1.30 15.51 -6.74
N GLU A 123 -2.52 15.96 -6.49
CA GLU A 123 -3.04 16.16 -5.14
C GLU A 123 -3.31 14.81 -4.47
N TYR A 124 -3.96 13.90 -5.22
CA TYR A 124 -4.22 12.52 -4.81
C TYR A 124 -2.93 11.78 -4.42
N ILE A 125 -1.90 11.77 -5.27
CA ILE A 125 -0.64 11.07 -4.98
C ILE A 125 0.24 11.82 -3.96
N GLY A 126 -0.04 13.10 -3.74
CA GLY A 126 0.71 13.96 -2.83
C GLY A 126 0.36 13.74 -1.35
N GLN A 127 -0.78 13.10 -1.06
CA GLN A 127 -1.12 12.73 0.30
C GLN A 127 -0.22 11.59 0.79
N ARG A 128 0.11 11.61 2.09
CA ARG A 128 1.02 10.64 2.72
C ARG A 128 0.63 9.19 2.41
N SER A 129 -0.66 8.86 2.54
CA SER A 129 -1.14 7.48 2.36
C SER A 129 -0.80 6.92 0.97
N GLU A 130 -1.08 7.68 -0.08
CA GLU A 130 -0.78 7.26 -1.47
C GLU A 130 0.71 7.29 -1.76
N MET A 131 1.40 8.33 -1.27
CA MET A 131 2.83 8.46 -1.49
C MET A 131 3.60 7.27 -0.93
N GLU A 132 3.35 6.90 0.32
CA GLU A 132 3.96 5.74 0.95
C GLU A 132 3.59 4.43 0.22
N ALA A 133 2.32 4.25 -0.14
CA ALA A 133 1.85 3.05 -0.85
C ALA A 133 2.56 2.86 -2.20
N HIS A 134 2.67 3.92 -3.00
CA HIS A 134 3.35 3.86 -4.27
C HIS A 134 4.89 3.81 -4.17
N LEU A 135 5.49 4.41 -3.15
CA LEU A 135 6.94 4.27 -2.91
C LEU A 135 7.31 2.82 -2.58
N VAL A 136 6.51 2.16 -1.76
CA VAL A 136 6.66 0.73 -1.43
C VAL A 136 6.39 -0.14 -2.66
N GLN A 137 5.36 0.16 -3.45
CA GLN A 137 5.08 -0.51 -4.73
C GLN A 137 6.27 -0.43 -5.70
N ILE A 138 6.85 0.76 -5.89
CA ILE A 138 8.03 0.93 -6.75
C ILE A 138 9.23 0.18 -6.19
N SER A 139 9.48 0.26 -4.87
CA SER A 139 10.56 -0.50 -4.23
C SER A 139 10.43 -2.02 -4.46
N TYR A 140 9.20 -2.54 -4.42
CA TYR A 140 8.92 -3.93 -4.76
C TYR A 140 9.18 -4.22 -6.25
N ILE A 141 8.69 -3.38 -7.16
CA ILE A 141 8.91 -3.55 -8.60
C ILE A 141 10.42 -3.61 -8.92
N LEU A 142 11.21 -2.69 -8.35
CA LEU A 142 12.66 -2.63 -8.56
C LEU A 142 13.39 -3.88 -8.06
N SER A 143 12.95 -4.45 -6.93
CA SER A 143 13.62 -5.60 -6.30
C SER A 143 13.20 -6.94 -6.90
N SER A 144 11.91 -7.07 -7.26
CA SER A 144 11.27 -8.37 -7.51
C SER A 144 10.66 -8.50 -8.91
N MET A 145 10.38 -7.40 -9.61
CA MET A 145 9.74 -7.39 -10.94
C MET A 145 10.64 -6.82 -12.04
N LYS A 146 11.86 -7.35 -12.14
CA LYS A 146 12.89 -6.86 -13.07
C LYS A 146 12.42 -6.79 -14.53
N GLN A 147 11.65 -7.78 -14.99
CA GLN A 147 11.17 -7.82 -16.36
C GLN A 147 10.22 -6.66 -16.66
N HIS A 148 9.19 -6.47 -15.81
CA HIS A 148 8.25 -5.35 -15.90
C HIS A 148 8.97 -4.00 -15.90
N PHE A 149 9.97 -3.83 -15.02
CA PHE A 149 10.77 -2.61 -14.96
C PHE A 149 11.61 -2.37 -16.23
N ILE A 150 12.22 -3.41 -16.78
CA ILE A 150 13.05 -3.32 -17.99
C ILE A 150 12.22 -3.00 -19.23
N GLU A 151 11.03 -3.58 -19.35
CA GLU A 151 10.15 -3.42 -20.51
C GLU A 151 9.48 -2.04 -20.56
N ASN A 152 9.09 -1.49 -19.40
CA ASN A 152 8.33 -0.24 -19.35
C ASN A 152 9.23 1.00 -19.18
N VAL A 153 10.49 0.83 -18.76
CA VAL A 153 11.36 1.96 -18.39
C VAL A 153 12.68 1.93 -19.15
N ASN A 154 13.01 3.04 -19.81
CA ASN A 154 14.29 3.23 -20.50
C ASN A 154 15.47 3.32 -19.52
N GLU A 155 16.69 3.12 -20.02
CA GLU A 155 17.89 3.01 -19.19
C GLU A 155 18.14 4.22 -18.28
N GLU A 156 17.99 5.44 -18.80
CA GLU A 156 18.17 6.68 -18.04
C GLU A 156 17.18 6.77 -16.86
N LEU A 157 15.90 6.51 -17.13
CA LEU A 157 14.86 6.53 -16.11
C LEU A 157 15.01 5.38 -15.11
N ARG A 158 15.53 4.22 -15.52
CA ARG A 158 15.81 3.12 -14.60
C ARG A 158 16.84 3.55 -13.56
N ALA A 159 17.96 4.13 -14.01
CA ALA A 159 18.98 4.67 -13.12
C ALA A 159 18.41 5.75 -12.20
N TYR A 160 17.57 6.65 -12.72
CA TYR A 160 16.87 7.65 -11.93
C TYR A 160 16.01 7.04 -10.82
N PHE A 161 15.14 6.06 -11.14
CA PHE A 161 14.26 5.46 -10.14
C PHE A 161 15.04 4.69 -9.08
N THR A 162 16.05 3.91 -9.47
CA THR A 162 16.88 3.16 -8.52
C THR A 162 17.63 4.09 -7.55
N ASN A 163 18.26 5.15 -8.07
CA ASN A 163 18.98 6.11 -7.24
C ASN A 163 18.02 6.88 -6.33
N THR A 164 16.90 7.37 -6.88
CA THR A 164 15.93 8.18 -6.13
C THR A 164 15.27 7.37 -5.00
N ILE A 165 14.90 6.10 -5.24
CA ILE A 165 14.40 5.22 -4.17
C ILE A 165 15.46 5.01 -3.09
N GLY A 166 16.72 4.80 -3.46
CA GLY A 166 17.82 4.66 -2.49
C GLY A 166 17.98 5.89 -1.61
N GLU A 167 17.92 7.09 -2.20
CA GLU A 167 17.97 8.35 -1.46
C GLU A 167 16.77 8.54 -0.54
N LEU A 168 15.55 8.25 -1.01
CA LEU A 168 14.32 8.40 -0.24
C LEU A 168 14.25 7.44 0.96
N LYS A 169 14.85 6.24 0.86
CA LYS A 169 15.01 5.31 1.99
C LYS A 169 15.92 5.87 3.09
N LEU A 170 16.95 6.62 2.71
CA LEU A 170 17.86 7.26 3.66
C LEU A 170 17.24 8.52 4.28
N LYS A 171 16.52 9.30 3.47
CA LYS A 171 15.88 10.54 3.88
C LYS A 171 14.68 10.86 3.00
N MET A 172 13.50 10.82 3.60
CA MET A 172 12.27 11.17 2.90
C MET A 172 12.23 12.67 2.55
N GLU A 173 12.18 12.98 1.25
CA GLU A 173 12.00 14.32 0.71
C GLU A 173 10.72 14.35 -0.16
N GLN A 174 9.66 15.00 0.33
CA GLN A 174 8.32 14.92 -0.25
C GLN A 174 8.26 15.32 -1.73
N GLU A 175 8.83 16.46 -2.13
CA GLU A 175 8.80 16.90 -3.52
C GLU A 175 9.60 15.98 -4.46
N LYS A 176 10.68 15.38 -3.96
CA LYS A 176 11.46 14.38 -4.71
C LYS A 176 10.65 13.11 -4.90
N ALA A 177 10.01 12.61 -3.85
CA ALA A 177 9.09 11.47 -3.91
C ALA A 177 7.95 11.73 -4.90
N LEU A 178 7.26 12.86 -4.77
CA LEU A 178 6.17 13.25 -5.66
C LEU A 178 6.61 13.34 -7.13
N THR A 179 7.76 13.97 -7.40
CA THR A 179 8.31 14.05 -8.76
C THR A 179 8.59 12.67 -9.35
N MET A 180 9.15 11.76 -8.53
CA MET A 180 9.43 10.40 -8.95
C MET A 180 8.14 9.62 -9.23
N LEU A 181 7.12 9.73 -8.38
CA LEU A 181 5.83 9.06 -8.56
C LEU A 181 5.09 9.55 -9.81
N LEU A 182 5.14 10.85 -10.11
CA LEU A 182 4.58 11.39 -11.35
C LEU A 182 5.28 10.83 -12.58
N LYS A 183 6.62 10.75 -12.58
CA LYS A 183 7.39 10.12 -13.65
C LYS A 183 7.07 8.63 -13.80
N ALA A 184 6.94 7.91 -12.67
CA ALA A 184 6.58 6.50 -12.67
C ALA A 184 5.20 6.28 -13.31
N LYS A 185 4.25 7.18 -13.06
CA LYS A 185 2.94 7.14 -13.69
C LYS A 185 2.99 7.38 -15.19
N GLU A 186 3.73 8.40 -15.63
CA GLU A 186 3.85 8.79 -17.05
C GLU A 186 4.39 7.65 -17.93
N VAL A 187 5.31 6.84 -17.40
CA VAL A 187 5.90 5.70 -18.12
C VAL A 187 5.17 4.38 -17.89
N GLY A 188 4.05 4.38 -17.18
CA GLY A 188 3.27 3.16 -16.91
C GLY A 188 3.95 2.16 -15.96
N LEU A 189 4.93 2.62 -15.16
CA LEU A 189 5.53 1.78 -14.12
C LEU A 189 4.50 1.42 -13.04
N ILE A 190 3.67 2.41 -12.67
CA ILE A 190 2.53 2.29 -11.74
C ILE A 190 1.21 2.79 -12.36
#